data_AF-A0A2I2G799-F1
#
_entry.id   AF-A0A2I2G799-F1
#
_cell.length_a   1.000
_cell.length_b   1.000
_cell.length_c   1.000
_cell.angle_alpha   90.00
_cell.angle_beta   90.00
_cell.angle_gamma   90.00
#
_symmetry.space_group_name_H-M   'P 1'
#
loop_
_entity.id
_entity.type
_entity.pdbx_description
1 polymer ?
#
loop_
_entity_poly.entity_id
_entity_poly.type
_entity_poly.pdbx_seq_one_letter_code
_entity_poly.pdbx_strand_id
1 'polypeptide(L)'
;MNAELVDLGAERYSPAQIRIYLTRISTDFHNLVKAGVEGIYRSRDGFFHEINDQNEYHRLHAAVHMENGKFSNYMRIHGQKRRVVLSKHLSEIELKSGQLLVTAEDMSSWIKKLGRWADIARSYVDNIVGLVSWFVHSVSAFVIKDINVRENVLRRITVSMENNARAASSELAKLLEDEAGSPITYNYYYTDNIQKARNDWSRQDLGILLHNTINDDWNGRFHVSNSPDEISRLMMSLQNYGVIVNMEERACSEAQTDLAVYYKVAIKTFVDNVCRQVIERYIVAKLLTIFGLVTVSGFSEEDLYHLAAESPQLNRYF
;
A
#
# COMPACT_ATOMS: atom_id res chain seq x y z
N MET A 1 0.91 -37.57 -38.90
CA MET A 1 1.89 -36.46 -38.93
C MET A 1 1.55 -35.57 -37.75
N ASN A 2 2.36 -35.60 -36.70
CA ASN A 2 1.99 -35.17 -35.34
C ASN A 2 1.63 -33.69 -35.28
N ALA A 3 0.42 -33.36 -34.82
CA ALA A 3 -0.03 -31.98 -34.62
C ALA A 3 0.90 -31.19 -33.68
N GLU A 4 1.59 -31.87 -32.77
CA GLU A 4 2.59 -31.31 -31.86
C GLU A 4 3.84 -30.75 -32.57
N LEU A 5 4.22 -31.29 -33.75
CA LEU A 5 5.38 -30.79 -34.50
C LEU A 5 5.11 -29.48 -35.25
N VAL A 6 3.85 -29.23 -35.63
CA VAL A 6 3.45 -28.00 -36.33
C VAL A 6 3.54 -26.80 -35.39
N ASP A 7 3.26 -27.01 -34.10
CA ASP A 7 3.22 -25.95 -33.08
C ASP A 7 4.62 -25.49 -32.62
N LEU A 8 5.67 -26.28 -32.92
CA LEU A 8 7.07 -25.97 -32.60
C LEU A 8 7.73 -25.01 -33.61
N GLY A 9 7.14 -24.83 -34.78
CA GLY A 9 7.66 -23.95 -35.83
C GLY A 9 8.78 -24.57 -36.68
N ALA A 10 9.44 -23.72 -37.48
CA ALA A 10 10.52 -24.15 -38.38
C ALA A 10 11.81 -24.45 -37.60
N GLU A 11 12.55 -25.46 -38.04
CA GLU A 11 13.87 -25.81 -37.48
C GLU A 11 14.83 -24.62 -37.52
N ARG A 12 15.61 -24.44 -36.44
CA ARG A 12 16.42 -23.24 -36.20
C ARG A 12 17.89 -23.62 -36.11
N TYR A 13 18.66 -23.49 -37.20
CA TYR A 13 20.05 -23.97 -37.28
C TYR A 13 21.12 -22.89 -37.05
N SER A 14 20.76 -21.61 -37.08
CA SER A 14 21.71 -20.49 -36.94
C SER A 14 21.29 -19.47 -35.87
N PRO A 15 22.23 -18.69 -35.31
CA PRO A 15 21.91 -17.64 -34.33
C PRO A 15 20.93 -16.61 -34.89
N ALA A 16 21.02 -16.29 -36.19
CA ALA A 16 20.09 -15.37 -36.85
C ALA A 16 18.65 -15.91 -36.84
N GLN A 17 18.46 -17.20 -37.14
CA GLN A 17 17.14 -17.84 -37.10
C GLN A 17 16.59 -17.91 -35.68
N ILE A 18 17.43 -18.26 -34.69
CA ILE A 18 17.05 -18.27 -33.28
C ILE A 18 16.63 -16.86 -32.82
N ARG A 19 17.35 -15.82 -33.24
CA ARG A 19 17.02 -14.43 -32.90
C ARG A 19 15.67 -14.00 -33.46
N ILE A 20 15.38 -14.32 -34.73
CA ILE A 20 14.06 -14.03 -35.34
C ILE A 20 12.95 -14.73 -34.54
N TYR A 21 13.16 -15.99 -34.18
CA TYR A 21 12.21 -16.77 -33.39
C TYR A 21 11.96 -16.15 -32.00
N LEU A 22 13.02 -15.86 -31.24
CA LEU A 22 12.91 -15.23 -29.92
C LEU A 22 12.31 -13.83 -29.99
N THR A 23 12.54 -13.10 -31.09
CA THR A 23 11.95 -11.78 -31.31
C THR A 23 10.44 -11.86 -31.49
N ARG A 24 9.95 -12.86 -32.23
CA ARG A 24 8.51 -13.13 -32.37
C ARG A 24 7.90 -13.46 -31.00
N ILE A 25 8.50 -14.39 -30.25
CA ILE A 25 8.04 -14.73 -28.89
C ILE A 25 8.02 -13.51 -27.99
N SER A 26 9.08 -12.72 -27.98
CA SER A 26 9.16 -11.52 -27.13
C SER A 26 8.09 -10.50 -27.48
N THR A 27 7.77 -10.36 -28.78
CA THR A 27 6.69 -9.47 -29.23
C THR A 27 5.33 -9.96 -28.75
N ASP A 28 5.02 -11.25 -28.91
CA ASP A 28 3.75 -11.85 -28.50
C ASP A 28 3.59 -11.81 -26.97
N PHE A 29 4.66 -12.15 -26.24
CA PHE A 29 4.73 -12.04 -24.79
C PHE A 29 4.49 -10.60 -24.32
N HIS A 30 5.21 -9.64 -24.91
CA HIS A 30 5.07 -8.23 -24.55
C HIS A 30 3.65 -7.72 -24.78
N ASN A 31 3.02 -8.09 -25.90
CA ASN A 31 1.64 -7.68 -26.20
C ASN A 31 0.64 -8.19 -25.16
N LEU A 32 0.76 -9.47 -24.76
CA LEU A 32 -0.11 -10.03 -23.72
C LEU A 32 0.18 -9.44 -22.33
N VAL A 33 1.45 -9.28 -21.95
CA VAL A 33 1.79 -8.62 -20.68
C VAL A 33 1.24 -7.19 -20.65
N LYS A 34 1.39 -6.44 -21.75
CA LYS A 34 0.86 -5.08 -21.87
C LYS A 34 -0.66 -5.04 -21.72
N ALA A 35 -1.38 -5.90 -22.44
CA ALA A 35 -2.84 -6.02 -22.29
C ALA A 35 -3.24 -6.38 -20.84
N GLY A 36 -2.49 -7.29 -20.21
CA GLY A 36 -2.64 -7.68 -18.81
C GLY A 36 -2.51 -6.51 -17.83
N VAL A 37 -1.45 -5.71 -17.99
CA VAL A 37 -1.11 -4.56 -17.15
C VAL A 37 -2.04 -3.37 -17.37
N GLU A 38 -2.39 -3.05 -18.62
CA GLU A 38 -3.27 -1.93 -18.97
C GLU A 38 -4.75 -2.24 -18.75
N GLY A 39 -5.11 -3.52 -18.60
CA GLY A 39 -6.50 -3.95 -18.47
C GLY A 39 -7.29 -3.90 -19.78
N ILE A 40 -6.62 -3.81 -20.93
CA ILE A 40 -7.25 -3.69 -22.25
C ILE A 40 -7.18 -5.06 -22.95
N TYR A 41 -8.24 -5.86 -22.78
CA TYR A 41 -8.33 -7.21 -23.35
C TYR A 41 -9.04 -7.17 -24.70
N ARG A 42 -8.37 -7.58 -25.78
CA ARG A 42 -9.00 -7.62 -27.10
C ARG A 42 -9.69 -8.96 -27.28
N SER A 43 -10.81 -8.98 -28.00
CA SER A 43 -11.60 -10.20 -28.27
C SER A 43 -10.87 -11.32 -29.02
N ARG A 44 -9.71 -11.03 -29.62
CA ARG A 44 -8.86 -12.03 -30.29
C ARG A 44 -7.82 -12.66 -29.36
N ASP A 45 -7.66 -12.14 -28.14
CA ASP A 45 -6.68 -12.61 -27.18
C ASP A 45 -7.27 -13.77 -26.37
N GLY A 46 -7.23 -14.99 -26.93
CA GLY A 46 -7.81 -16.20 -26.31
C GLY A 46 -7.35 -16.41 -24.85
N PHE A 47 -6.10 -16.01 -24.55
CA PHE A 47 -5.51 -16.04 -23.21
C PHE A 47 -6.39 -15.41 -22.11
N PHE A 48 -7.04 -14.28 -22.38
CA PHE A 48 -7.84 -13.57 -21.37
C PHE A 48 -9.31 -14.04 -21.28
N HIS A 49 -9.73 -14.94 -22.17
CA HIS A 49 -11.13 -15.35 -22.31
C HIS A 49 -11.38 -16.79 -21.82
N GLU A 50 -10.33 -17.57 -21.56
CA GLU A 50 -10.41 -18.87 -20.87
C GLU A 50 -10.52 -18.68 -19.34
N ILE A 51 -11.58 -17.99 -18.89
CA ILE A 51 -11.85 -17.75 -17.47
C ILE A 51 -12.67 -18.92 -16.94
N ASN A 52 -12.01 -19.86 -16.27
CA ASN A 52 -12.61 -20.79 -15.32
C ASN A 52 -12.23 -20.35 -13.88
N ASP A 53 -12.87 -20.93 -12.86
CA ASP A 53 -12.67 -20.55 -11.43
C ASP A 53 -11.20 -20.67 -10.93
N GLN A 54 -10.29 -21.21 -11.75
CA GLN A 54 -8.85 -21.32 -11.46
C GLN A 54 -7.99 -20.22 -12.11
N ASN A 55 -8.56 -19.33 -12.95
CA ASN A 55 -7.85 -18.39 -13.82
C ASN A 55 -8.15 -16.90 -13.56
N GLU A 56 -8.63 -16.53 -12.36
CA GLU A 56 -8.96 -15.12 -12.02
C GLU A 56 -7.79 -14.14 -12.25
N TYR A 57 -6.55 -14.63 -12.19
CA TYR A 57 -5.33 -13.81 -12.31
C TYR A 57 -4.89 -13.56 -13.76
N HIS A 58 -5.55 -14.12 -14.79
CA HIS A 58 -5.24 -13.76 -16.20
C HIS A 58 -5.50 -12.27 -16.46
N ARG A 59 -6.46 -11.66 -15.75
CA ARG A 59 -6.73 -10.23 -15.80
C ARG A 59 -5.89 -9.47 -14.77
N LEU A 60 -4.57 -9.43 -15.00
CA LEU A 60 -3.59 -8.93 -14.04
C LEU A 60 -3.96 -7.57 -13.42
N HIS A 61 -4.32 -6.58 -14.24
CA HIS A 61 -4.72 -5.26 -13.76
C HIS A 61 -5.86 -5.32 -12.73
N ALA A 62 -6.94 -6.04 -13.05
CA ALA A 62 -8.09 -6.19 -12.15
C ALA A 62 -7.72 -6.95 -10.87
N ALA A 63 -6.89 -7.99 -11.00
CA ALA A 63 -6.44 -8.79 -9.86
C ALA A 63 -5.56 -7.98 -8.90
N VAL A 64 -4.61 -7.19 -9.42
CA VAL A 64 -3.81 -6.25 -8.63
C VAL A 64 -4.70 -5.21 -7.96
N HIS A 65 -5.65 -4.60 -8.68
CA HIS A 65 -6.59 -3.64 -8.09
C HIS A 65 -7.42 -4.23 -6.95
N MET A 66 -7.86 -5.49 -7.08
CA MET A 66 -8.57 -6.20 -6.02
C MET A 66 -7.68 -6.39 -4.79
N GLU A 67 -6.43 -6.83 -4.97
CA GLU A 67 -5.47 -6.98 -3.87
C GLU A 67 -5.11 -5.64 -3.22
N ASN A 68 -4.94 -4.56 -4.00
CA ASN A 68 -4.75 -3.20 -3.48
C ASN A 68 -5.93 -2.80 -2.56
N GLY A 69 -7.17 -3.12 -2.97
CA GLY A 69 -8.38 -2.87 -2.19
C GLY A 69 -8.43 -3.68 -0.88
N LYS A 70 -8.07 -4.97 -0.94
CA LYS A 70 -7.97 -5.84 0.25
C LYS A 70 -6.92 -5.31 1.23
N PHE A 71 -5.73 -4.95 0.73
CA PHE A 71 -4.66 -4.37 1.53
C PHE A 71 -5.09 -3.06 2.21
N SER A 72 -5.67 -2.13 1.44
CA SER A 72 -6.17 -0.85 1.97
C SER A 72 -7.20 -1.06 3.09
N ASN A 73 -8.18 -1.93 2.87
CA ASN A 73 -9.20 -2.21 3.88
C ASN A 73 -8.62 -2.92 5.12
N TYR A 74 -7.69 -3.87 4.91
CA TYR A 74 -7.04 -4.57 6.00
C TYR A 74 -6.17 -3.63 6.84
N MET A 75 -5.38 -2.76 6.22
CA MET A 75 -4.63 -1.71 6.92
C MET A 75 -5.57 -0.80 7.72
N ARG A 76 -6.68 -0.35 7.12
CA ARG A 76 -7.67 0.49 7.83
C ARG A 76 -8.19 -0.16 9.11
N ILE A 77 -8.51 -1.46 9.09
CA ILE A 77 -9.11 -2.18 10.22
C ILE A 77 -8.05 -2.64 11.23
N HIS A 78 -6.92 -3.17 10.75
CA HIS A 78 -5.93 -3.86 11.58
C HIS A 78 -4.71 -3.00 11.91
N GLY A 79 -4.40 -1.98 11.10
CA GLY A 79 -3.30 -1.04 11.32
C GLY A 79 -3.55 -0.06 12.48
N GLN A 80 -4.81 0.11 12.91
CA GLN A 80 -5.19 1.01 14.01
C GLN A 80 -5.48 0.31 15.35
N LYS A 81 -5.37 -1.02 15.45
CA LYS A 81 -6.09 -1.85 16.44
C LYS A 81 -5.70 -1.74 17.93
N ARG A 82 -5.13 -0.62 18.41
CA ARG A 82 -5.04 -0.30 19.85
C ARG A 82 -5.47 1.14 20.09
N ARG A 83 -6.61 1.28 20.77
CA ARG A 83 -7.09 2.51 21.42
C ARG A 83 -6.12 2.82 22.56
N VAL A 84 -5.59 4.03 22.59
CA VAL A 84 -4.77 4.50 23.73
C VAL A 84 -5.67 4.43 24.96
N VAL A 85 -5.25 3.71 26.00
CA VAL A 85 -5.97 3.64 27.27
C VAL A 85 -5.12 4.42 28.27
N LEU A 86 -5.77 5.30 29.02
CA LEU A 86 -5.18 6.15 30.06
C LEU A 86 -4.43 5.29 31.08
N SER A 87 -3.11 5.48 31.15
CA SER A 87 -2.30 5.00 32.26
C SER A 87 -2.06 6.18 33.20
N LYS A 88 -2.63 6.06 34.40
CA LYS A 88 -2.46 7.02 35.48
C LYS A 88 -1.09 6.80 36.12
N HIS A 89 -0.14 7.66 35.77
CA HIS A 89 0.88 8.27 36.63
C HIS A 89 2.08 8.65 35.77
N LEU A 90 2.50 9.91 35.82
CA LEU A 90 3.93 10.25 35.86
C LEU A 90 4.11 11.68 36.39
N SER A 91 4.99 11.74 37.38
CA SER A 91 5.44 12.87 38.16
C SER A 91 6.23 13.90 37.35
N GLU A 92 5.96 15.16 37.70
CA GLU A 92 6.66 16.43 37.47
C GLU A 92 8.00 16.37 36.72
N ILE A 93 7.99 16.86 35.47
CA ILE A 93 9.15 17.46 34.79
C ILE A 93 8.69 18.73 34.08
N GLU A 94 9.39 19.85 34.35
CA GLU A 94 9.09 21.18 33.82
C GLU A 94 9.12 21.25 32.29
N LEU A 95 8.07 21.85 31.75
CA LEU A 95 7.71 21.92 30.32
C LEU A 95 8.41 23.08 29.59
N LYS A 96 9.00 22.80 28.42
CA LYS A 96 9.26 23.80 27.38
C LYS A 96 8.20 23.70 26.29
N SER A 97 7.54 24.83 26.02
CA SER A 97 6.48 25.02 25.04
C SER A 97 6.91 24.62 23.62
N GLY A 98 6.12 23.75 22.97
CA GLY A 98 6.15 23.54 21.51
C GLY A 98 6.26 22.09 21.02
N GLN A 99 6.46 21.10 21.91
CA GLN A 99 6.57 19.69 21.53
C GLN A 99 5.27 18.93 21.84
N LEU A 100 4.83 18.07 20.91
CA LEU A 100 3.79 17.07 21.16
C LEU A 100 4.25 16.18 22.31
N LEU A 101 3.62 16.33 23.47
CA LEU A 101 3.88 15.50 24.66
C LEU A 101 3.27 14.13 24.40
N VAL A 102 4.12 13.17 24.10
CA VAL A 102 3.75 11.77 23.89
C VAL A 102 4.28 11.00 25.09
N THR A 103 3.42 10.33 25.85
CA THR A 103 3.88 9.54 27.01
C THR A 103 4.82 8.42 26.55
N ALA A 104 5.67 7.89 27.44
CA ALA A 104 6.51 6.73 27.14
C ALA A 104 5.67 5.52 26.64
N GLU A 105 4.44 5.41 27.12
CA GLU A 105 3.49 4.37 26.73
C GLU A 105 2.90 4.62 25.33
N ASP A 106 2.63 5.89 24.99
CA ASP A 106 2.22 6.30 23.65
C ASP A 106 3.34 6.10 22.62
N MET A 107 4.59 6.38 22.99
CA MET A 107 5.76 6.14 22.14
C MET A 107 6.03 4.63 21.95
N SER A 108 5.86 3.82 23.00
CA SER A 108 5.90 2.35 22.88
C SER A 108 4.76 1.80 22.00
N SER A 109 3.57 2.40 22.09
CA SER A 109 2.43 2.11 21.23
C SER A 109 2.73 2.45 19.75
N TRP A 110 3.43 3.55 19.50
CA TRP A 110 3.87 3.96 18.17
C TRP A 110 4.85 2.95 17.55
N ILE A 111 5.91 2.55 18.25
CA ILE A 111 6.86 1.51 17.76
C ILE A 111 6.12 0.21 17.41
N LYS A 112 5.18 -0.22 18.27
CA LYS A 112 4.39 -1.44 18.04
C LYS A 112 3.45 -1.31 16.83
N LYS A 113 2.90 -0.12 16.55
CA LYS A 113 2.04 0.11 15.37
C LYS A 113 2.86 0.00 14.08
N LEU A 114 4.05 0.59 14.04
CA LEU A 114 4.93 0.54 12.87
C LEU A 114 5.40 -0.89 12.56
N GLY A 115 5.73 -1.68 13.58
CA GLY A 115 6.03 -3.11 13.39
C GLY A 115 4.90 -3.86 12.67
N ARG A 116 3.63 -3.58 13.05
CA ARG A 116 2.47 -4.22 12.41
C ARG A 116 2.24 -3.74 10.97
N TRP A 117 2.49 -2.47 10.67
CA TRP A 117 2.39 -1.95 9.31
C TRP A 117 3.42 -2.63 8.41
N ALA A 118 4.64 -2.83 8.92
CA ALA A 118 5.69 -3.54 8.21
C ALA A 118 5.27 -4.98 7.85
N ASP A 119 4.77 -5.75 8.82
CA ASP A 119 4.39 -7.15 8.58
C ASP A 119 3.27 -7.27 7.53
N ILE A 120 2.23 -6.42 7.65
CA ILE A 120 1.10 -6.40 6.73
C ILE A 120 1.57 -6.01 5.31
N ALA A 121 2.38 -4.95 5.20
CA ALA A 121 2.86 -4.47 3.92
C ALA A 121 3.81 -5.47 3.23
N ARG A 122 4.71 -6.13 3.99
CA ARG A 122 5.59 -7.18 3.43
C ARG A 122 4.78 -8.35 2.89
N SER A 123 3.84 -8.88 3.69
CA SER A 123 2.97 -9.97 3.25
C SER A 123 2.16 -9.60 2.00
N TYR A 124 1.68 -8.35 1.93
CA TYR A 124 0.99 -7.85 0.75
C TYR A 124 1.90 -7.78 -0.49
N VAL A 125 3.15 -7.30 -0.35
CA VAL A 125 4.13 -7.30 -1.44
C VAL A 125 4.39 -8.73 -1.93
N ASP A 126 4.60 -9.68 -1.02
CA ASP A 126 4.83 -11.09 -1.36
C ASP A 126 3.65 -11.70 -2.13
N ASN A 127 2.42 -11.38 -1.70
CA ASN A 127 1.20 -11.83 -2.41
C ASN A 127 1.16 -11.30 -3.85
N ILE A 128 1.46 -10.02 -4.05
CA ILE A 128 1.50 -9.42 -5.40
C ILE A 128 2.62 -10.03 -6.25
N VAL A 129 3.81 -10.26 -5.67
CA VAL A 129 4.91 -10.94 -6.37
C VAL A 129 4.48 -12.34 -6.82
N GLY A 130 3.81 -13.11 -5.96
CA GLY A 130 3.28 -14.43 -6.29
C GLY A 130 2.24 -14.38 -7.43
N LEU A 131 1.31 -13.44 -7.35
CA LEU A 131 0.27 -13.22 -8.37
C LEU A 131 0.89 -12.88 -9.73
N VAL A 132 1.84 -11.94 -9.75
CA VAL A 132 2.52 -11.50 -10.96
C VAL A 132 3.39 -12.62 -11.55
N SER A 133 4.06 -13.40 -10.70
CA SER A 133 4.81 -14.59 -11.11
C SER A 133 3.90 -15.59 -11.81
N TRP A 134 2.77 -15.94 -11.20
CA TRP A 134 1.79 -16.83 -11.81
C TRP A 134 1.33 -16.31 -13.18
N PHE A 135 0.99 -15.03 -13.28
CA PHE A 135 0.55 -14.41 -14.54
C PHE A 135 1.62 -14.53 -15.63
N VAL A 136 2.88 -14.20 -15.32
CA VAL A 136 4.00 -14.29 -16.26
C VAL A 136 4.23 -15.73 -16.71
N HIS A 137 4.17 -16.70 -15.78
CA HIS A 137 4.26 -18.11 -16.10
C HIS A 137 3.15 -18.57 -17.05
N SER A 138 1.90 -18.15 -16.82
CA SER A 138 0.76 -18.44 -17.69
C SER A 138 0.93 -17.84 -19.08
N VAL A 139 1.35 -16.57 -19.19
CA VAL A 139 1.64 -15.93 -20.49
C VAL A 139 2.75 -16.69 -21.22
N SER A 140 3.84 -17.04 -20.54
CA SER A 140 4.94 -17.81 -21.15
C SER A 140 4.50 -19.20 -21.61
N ALA A 141 3.66 -19.90 -20.84
CA ALA A 141 3.09 -21.19 -21.25
C ALA A 141 2.17 -21.08 -22.47
N PHE A 142 1.43 -19.98 -22.56
CA PHE A 142 0.57 -19.70 -23.70
C PHE A 142 1.37 -19.40 -24.98
N VAL A 143 2.38 -18.53 -24.90
CA VAL A 143 3.17 -18.06 -26.05
C VAL A 143 4.24 -19.07 -26.49
N ILE A 144 4.88 -19.77 -25.54
CA ILE A 144 6.03 -20.64 -25.82
C ILE A 144 5.63 -22.11 -25.68
N LYS A 145 5.46 -22.76 -26.82
CA LYS A 145 5.06 -24.18 -26.90
C LYS A 145 6.22 -25.13 -26.65
N ASP A 146 7.42 -24.76 -27.10
CA ASP A 146 8.66 -25.47 -26.83
C ASP A 146 9.01 -25.39 -25.34
N ILE A 147 8.98 -26.53 -24.65
CA ILE A 147 9.16 -26.63 -23.20
C ILE A 147 10.57 -26.18 -22.80
N ASN A 148 11.60 -26.58 -23.56
CA ASN A 148 12.99 -26.24 -23.23
C ASN A 148 13.22 -24.74 -23.39
N VAL A 149 12.72 -24.14 -24.49
CA VAL A 149 12.79 -22.69 -24.68
C VAL A 149 12.06 -21.97 -23.54
N ARG A 150 10.86 -22.45 -23.19
CA ARG A 150 10.04 -21.83 -22.15
C ARG A 150 10.76 -21.82 -20.81
N GLU A 151 11.34 -22.94 -20.40
CA GLU A 151 12.11 -23.05 -19.14
C GLU A 151 13.33 -22.12 -19.15
N ASN A 152 14.09 -22.10 -20.25
CA ASN A 152 15.27 -21.24 -20.38
C ASN A 152 14.93 -19.74 -20.34
N VAL A 153 13.86 -19.34 -21.01
CA VAL A 153 13.36 -17.96 -21.01
C VAL A 153 12.80 -17.59 -19.64
N LEU A 154 11.98 -18.46 -19.03
CA LEU A 154 11.42 -18.22 -17.69
C LEU A 154 12.52 -18.07 -16.66
N ARG A 155 13.57 -18.89 -16.68
CA ARG A 155 14.71 -18.75 -15.75
C ARG A 155 15.31 -17.35 -15.79
N ARG A 156 15.45 -16.74 -16.97
CA ARG A 156 15.94 -15.35 -17.10
C ARG A 156 14.92 -14.34 -16.59
N ILE A 157 13.64 -14.53 -16.91
CA ILE A 157 12.57 -13.65 -16.45
C ILE A 157 12.46 -13.67 -14.92
N THR A 158 12.51 -14.85 -14.29
CA THR A 158 12.47 -15.03 -12.84
C THR A 158 13.59 -14.25 -12.15
N VAL A 159 14.84 -14.32 -12.65
CA VAL A 159 15.96 -13.52 -12.09
C VAL A 159 15.67 -12.02 -12.16
N SER A 160 15.10 -11.54 -13.27
CA SER A 160 14.70 -10.13 -13.41
C SER A 160 13.58 -9.75 -12.41
N MET A 161 12.59 -10.62 -12.25
CA MET A 161 11.49 -10.44 -11.30
C MET A 161 11.95 -10.45 -9.84
N GLU A 162 12.91 -11.31 -9.48
CA GLU A 162 13.52 -11.33 -8.15
C GLU A 162 14.30 -10.04 -7.86
N ASN A 163 15.05 -9.51 -8.84
CA ASN A 163 15.71 -8.22 -8.72
C ASN A 163 14.70 -7.09 -8.47
N ASN A 164 13.59 -7.11 -9.21
CA ASN A 164 12.48 -6.16 -9.05
C ASN A 164 11.81 -6.29 -7.67
N ALA A 165 11.56 -7.50 -7.18
CA ALA A 165 11.00 -7.76 -5.86
C ALA A 165 11.93 -7.29 -4.73
N ARG A 166 13.26 -7.46 -4.89
CA ARG A 166 14.26 -6.91 -3.96
C ARG A 166 14.25 -5.39 -3.96
N ALA A 167 14.15 -4.74 -5.13
CA ALA A 167 14.05 -3.29 -5.23
C ALA A 167 12.75 -2.76 -4.60
N ALA A 168 11.62 -3.44 -4.81
CA ALA A 168 10.35 -3.15 -4.16
C ALA A 168 10.46 -3.24 -2.63
N SER A 169 11.08 -4.32 -2.12
CA SER A 169 11.29 -4.51 -0.69
C SER A 169 12.18 -3.42 -0.07
N SER A 170 13.20 -2.97 -0.80
CA SER A 170 14.06 -1.85 -0.38
C SER A 170 13.29 -0.52 -0.34
N GLU A 171 12.43 -0.25 -1.33
CA GLU A 171 11.59 0.96 -1.31
C GLU A 171 10.57 0.91 -0.17
N LEU A 172 9.96 -0.25 0.09
CA LEU A 172 9.07 -0.43 1.23
C LEU A 172 9.79 -0.14 2.56
N ALA A 173 11.05 -0.57 2.70
CA ALA A 173 11.83 -0.28 3.90
C ALA A 173 12.00 1.22 4.13
N LYS A 174 12.28 2.01 3.07
CA LYS A 174 12.37 3.48 3.18
C LYS A 174 11.04 4.11 3.60
N LEU A 175 9.91 3.66 3.03
CA LEU A 175 8.59 4.14 3.43
C LEU A 175 8.28 3.83 4.90
N LEU A 176 8.72 2.68 5.40
CA LEU A 176 8.58 2.31 6.81
C LEU A 176 9.49 3.16 7.72
N GLU A 177 10.70 3.49 7.26
CA GLU A 177 11.60 4.42 7.95
C GLU A 177 11.02 5.84 8.01
N ASP A 178 10.39 6.32 6.93
CA ASP A 178 9.72 7.61 6.88
C ASP A 178 8.59 7.70 7.93
N GLU A 179 7.76 6.66 8.03
CA GLU A 179 6.68 6.58 9.04
C GLU A 179 7.22 6.35 10.47
N ALA A 180 8.42 5.79 10.58
CA ALA A 180 9.18 5.71 11.83
C ALA A 180 9.91 7.02 12.18
N GLY A 181 9.84 8.03 11.33
CA GLY A 181 10.31 9.38 11.64
C GLY A 181 9.34 10.16 12.53
N SER A 182 9.66 11.43 12.75
CA SER A 182 8.77 12.36 13.43
C SER A 182 7.47 12.55 12.65
N PRO A 183 6.29 12.57 13.31
CA PRO A 183 5.02 12.86 12.65
C PRO A 183 5.02 14.23 11.97
N ILE A 184 4.89 14.24 10.64
CA ILE A 184 4.76 15.47 9.84
C ILE A 184 3.55 15.31 8.92
N THR A 185 2.62 16.26 8.94
CA THR A 185 1.50 16.29 8.00
C THR A 185 1.11 17.72 7.64
N TYR A 186 1.00 17.98 6.34
CA TYR A 186 0.46 19.23 5.78
C TYR A 186 -0.93 19.03 5.19
N ASN A 187 -1.55 17.86 5.42
CA ASN A 187 -2.83 17.52 4.82
C ASN A 187 -3.94 18.34 5.48
N TYR A 188 -4.69 19.11 4.68
CA TYR A 188 -5.81 19.93 5.17
C TYR A 188 -6.87 19.10 5.90
N TYR A 189 -7.07 17.83 5.53
CA TYR A 189 -7.95 16.90 6.23
C TYR A 189 -7.54 16.69 7.69
N TYR A 190 -6.24 16.73 8.02
CA TYR A 190 -5.79 16.67 9.41
C TYR A 190 -6.27 17.91 10.18
N THR A 191 -5.97 19.11 9.65
CA THR A 191 -6.32 20.39 10.26
C THR A 191 -7.83 20.52 10.45
N ASP A 192 -8.62 20.18 9.44
CA ASP A 192 -10.10 20.20 9.50
C ASP A 192 -10.64 19.26 10.57
N ASN A 193 -10.14 18.02 10.64
CA ASN A 193 -10.62 17.04 11.63
C ASN A 193 -10.21 17.40 13.06
N ILE A 194 -9.03 18.00 13.27
CA ILE A 194 -8.65 18.51 14.59
C ILE A 194 -9.52 19.70 14.99
N GLN A 195 -9.75 20.65 14.08
CA GLN A 195 -10.62 21.79 14.36
C GLN A 195 -12.02 21.31 14.76
N LYS A 196 -12.55 20.33 14.03
CA LYS A 196 -13.84 19.71 14.33
C LYS A 196 -13.85 19.02 15.68
N ALA A 197 -12.84 18.21 16.00
CA ALA A 197 -12.74 17.54 17.29
C ALA A 197 -12.66 18.53 18.47
N ARG A 198 -11.87 19.61 18.32
CA ARG A 198 -11.76 20.68 19.32
C ARG A 198 -13.08 21.42 19.52
N ASN A 199 -13.80 21.71 18.44
CA ASN A 199 -15.13 22.34 18.51
C ASN A 199 -16.16 21.42 19.18
N ASP A 200 -16.15 20.13 18.86
CA ASP A 200 -17.06 19.15 19.47
C ASP A 200 -16.84 19.06 20.98
N TRP A 201 -15.58 19.06 21.44
CA TRP A 201 -15.25 19.14 22.86
C TRP A 201 -15.67 20.44 23.51
N SER A 202 -15.38 21.59 22.89
CA SER A 202 -15.80 22.89 23.42
C SER A 202 -17.32 22.95 23.61
N ARG A 203 -18.10 22.38 22.67
CA ARG A 203 -19.56 22.27 22.79
C ARG A 203 -19.99 21.34 23.93
N GLN A 204 -19.31 20.23 24.14
CA GLN A 204 -19.60 19.30 25.24
C GLN A 204 -19.28 19.93 26.60
N ASP A 205 -18.10 20.57 26.72
CA ASP A 205 -17.67 21.28 27.91
C ASP A 205 -18.67 22.38 28.29
N LEU A 206 -19.06 23.21 27.31
CA LEU A 206 -20.09 24.25 27.51
C LEU A 206 -21.43 23.66 27.94
N GLY A 207 -21.80 22.50 27.40
CA GLY A 207 -23.02 21.78 27.79
C GLY A 207 -22.99 21.33 29.25
N ILE A 208 -21.89 20.74 29.70
CA ILE A 208 -21.68 20.32 31.11
C ILE A 208 -21.69 21.54 32.02
N LEU A 209 -20.96 22.58 31.64
CA LEU A 209 -20.85 23.83 32.38
C LEU A 209 -22.21 24.50 32.58
N LEU A 210 -22.98 24.58 31.50
CA LEU A 210 -24.33 25.12 31.52
C LEU A 210 -25.25 24.25 32.38
N HIS A 211 -25.15 22.92 32.30
CA HIS A 211 -25.94 22.02 33.14
C HIS A 211 -25.68 22.24 34.64
N ASN A 212 -24.40 22.31 35.05
CA ASN A 212 -24.02 22.56 36.44
C ASN A 212 -24.50 23.94 36.91
N THR A 213 -24.27 24.97 36.09
CA THR A 213 -24.74 26.33 36.37
C THR A 213 -26.27 26.39 36.57
N ILE A 214 -27.03 25.66 35.73
CA ILE A 214 -28.50 25.62 35.83
C ILE A 214 -28.94 24.96 37.14
N ASN A 215 -28.29 23.86 37.51
CA ASN A 215 -28.66 23.11 38.71
C ASN A 215 -28.29 23.88 39.98
N ASP A 216 -27.08 24.40 40.04
CA ASP A 216 -26.48 24.91 41.27
C ASP A 216 -26.80 26.40 41.51
N ASP A 217 -26.78 27.23 40.45
CA ASP A 217 -26.95 28.68 40.59
C ASP A 217 -28.39 29.15 40.25
N TRP A 218 -29.14 28.30 39.55
CA TRP A 218 -30.48 28.61 39.03
C TRP A 218 -31.57 27.63 39.49
N ASN A 219 -31.27 26.75 40.44
CA ASN A 219 -32.22 25.80 41.06
C ASN A 219 -33.02 24.97 40.03
N GLY A 220 -32.38 24.60 38.91
CA GLY A 220 -33.00 23.79 37.85
C GLY A 220 -33.94 24.55 36.90
N ARG A 221 -34.08 25.89 37.02
CA ARG A 221 -34.87 26.72 36.09
C ARG A 221 -34.00 27.74 35.37
N PHE A 222 -33.72 27.49 34.10
CA PHE A 222 -32.92 28.38 33.26
C PHE A 222 -33.78 29.45 32.58
N HIS A 223 -33.65 30.72 32.97
CA HIS A 223 -34.29 31.85 32.30
C HIS A 223 -33.39 33.08 32.30
N VAL A 224 -32.72 33.36 31.18
CA VAL A 224 -31.88 34.55 31.05
C VAL A 224 -32.63 35.57 30.20
N SER A 225 -33.02 36.69 30.80
CA SER A 225 -33.56 37.85 30.09
C SER A 225 -32.44 38.61 29.38
N ASN A 226 -32.78 39.45 28.40
CA ASN A 226 -31.83 40.29 27.69
C ASN A 226 -31.40 41.52 28.52
N SER A 227 -31.19 41.35 29.83
CA SER A 227 -30.71 42.40 30.72
C SER A 227 -29.19 42.28 30.91
N PRO A 228 -28.44 43.39 30.90
CA PRO A 228 -26.99 43.37 31.11
C PRO A 228 -26.57 42.68 32.41
N ASP A 229 -27.38 42.79 33.47
CA ASP A 229 -27.10 42.20 34.78
C ASP A 229 -27.25 40.67 34.79
N GLU A 230 -28.29 40.13 34.14
CA GLU A 230 -28.46 38.68 34.06
C GLU A 230 -27.47 38.02 33.10
N ILE A 231 -27.09 38.72 32.01
CA ILE A 231 -25.99 38.27 31.14
C ILE A 231 -24.68 38.23 31.93
N SER A 232 -24.39 39.27 32.72
CA SER A 232 -23.18 39.32 33.56
C SER A 232 -23.20 38.21 34.62
N ARG A 233 -24.36 37.95 35.24
CA ARG A 233 -24.54 36.85 36.20
C ARG A 233 -24.28 35.49 35.56
N LEU A 234 -24.81 35.25 34.35
CA LEU A 234 -24.53 34.02 33.60
C LEU A 234 -23.03 33.89 33.32
N MET A 235 -22.36 34.95 32.86
CA MET A 235 -20.92 34.90 32.58
C MET A 235 -20.09 34.59 33.83
N MET A 236 -20.41 35.18 34.98
CA MET A 236 -19.74 34.89 36.25
C MET A 236 -19.94 33.43 36.68
N SER A 237 -21.16 32.90 36.57
CA SER A 237 -21.44 31.50 36.86
C SER A 237 -20.64 30.56 35.95
N LEU A 238 -20.64 30.81 34.64
CA LEU A 238 -19.86 30.03 33.68
C LEU A 238 -18.35 30.11 33.97
N GLN A 239 -17.84 31.24 34.46
CA GLN A 239 -16.44 31.37 34.86
C GLN A 239 -16.12 30.57 36.14
N ASN A 240 -17.02 30.56 37.12
CA ASN A 240 -16.83 29.84 38.39
C ASN A 240 -16.72 28.33 38.20
N TYR A 241 -17.56 27.75 37.34
CA TYR A 241 -17.52 26.32 37.02
C TYR A 241 -16.55 26.00 35.85
N GLY A 242 -16.04 27.03 35.16
CA GLY A 242 -15.16 26.90 33.98
C GLY A 242 -13.67 26.71 34.30
N VAL A 243 -13.29 26.71 35.59
CA VAL A 243 -11.93 26.34 36.01
C VAL A 243 -11.75 24.84 35.77
N ILE A 244 -11.01 24.50 34.72
CA ILE A 244 -10.69 23.11 34.38
C ILE A 244 -9.83 22.53 35.53
N VAL A 245 -10.46 21.72 36.39
CA VAL A 245 -9.86 21.19 37.62
C VAL A 245 -8.68 20.23 37.33
N ASN A 246 -8.58 19.71 36.11
CA ASN A 246 -7.51 18.78 35.71
C ASN A 246 -6.91 19.12 34.32
N MET A 247 -5.99 20.08 34.30
CA MET A 247 -5.31 20.52 33.07
C MET A 247 -4.47 19.41 32.41
N GLU A 248 -3.91 18.49 33.20
CA GLU A 248 -3.08 17.38 32.72
C GLU A 248 -3.91 16.34 31.95
N GLU A 249 -5.05 15.95 32.49
CA GLU A 249 -5.95 14.98 31.84
C GLU A 249 -6.52 15.53 30.53
N ARG A 250 -6.82 16.84 30.49
CA ARG A 250 -7.24 17.52 29.27
C ARG A 250 -6.14 17.52 28.21
N ALA A 251 -4.92 17.91 28.57
CA ALA A 251 -3.78 17.92 27.64
C ALA A 251 -3.50 16.52 27.08
N CYS A 252 -3.62 15.47 27.90
CA CYS A 252 -3.47 14.08 27.46
C CYS A 252 -4.58 13.67 26.46
N SER A 253 -5.84 14.00 26.74
CA SER A 253 -6.96 13.70 25.84
C SER A 253 -6.82 14.41 24.49
N GLU A 254 -6.39 15.68 24.50
CA GLU A 254 -6.09 16.47 23.30
C GLU A 254 -4.99 15.82 22.46
N ALA A 255 -3.87 15.45 23.09
CA ALA A 255 -2.77 14.76 22.41
C ALA A 255 -3.19 13.42 21.79
N GLN A 256 -4.03 12.64 22.48
CA GLN A 256 -4.54 11.37 21.95
C GLN A 256 -5.40 11.57 20.69
N THR A 257 -6.23 12.60 20.67
CA THR A 257 -7.09 12.89 19.52
C THR A 257 -6.27 13.43 18.35
N ASP A 258 -5.32 14.32 18.61
CA ASP A 258 -4.40 14.83 17.59
C ASP A 258 -3.62 13.67 16.95
N LEU A 259 -3.07 12.75 17.76
CA LEU A 259 -2.43 11.53 17.27
C LEU A 259 -3.40 10.66 16.46
N ALA A 260 -4.62 10.42 16.94
CA ALA A 260 -5.59 9.59 16.23
C ALA A 260 -5.98 10.16 14.86
N VAL A 261 -6.13 11.48 14.75
CA VAL A 261 -6.39 12.16 13.48
C VAL A 261 -5.17 12.08 12.56
N TYR A 262 -3.96 12.28 13.09
CA TYR A 262 -2.72 12.11 12.34
C TYR A 262 -2.62 10.71 11.74
N TYR A 263 -2.79 9.66 12.56
CA TYR A 263 -2.67 8.27 12.10
C TYR A 263 -3.69 7.90 11.01
N LYS A 264 -4.89 8.50 11.03
CA LYS A 264 -5.87 8.31 9.96
C LYS A 264 -5.39 8.86 8.61
N VAL A 265 -4.59 9.92 8.63
CA VAL A 265 -3.97 10.47 7.42
C VAL A 265 -2.76 9.64 7.03
N ALA A 266 -1.85 9.40 7.98
CA ALA A 266 -0.63 8.63 7.77
C ALA A 266 -0.91 7.26 7.15
N ILE A 267 -1.89 6.50 7.66
CA ILE A 267 -2.20 5.17 7.12
C ILE A 267 -2.70 5.20 5.68
N LYS A 268 -3.46 6.23 5.30
CA LYS A 268 -3.94 6.38 3.92
C LYS A 268 -2.77 6.71 2.99
N THR A 269 -1.95 7.68 3.41
CA THR A 269 -0.75 8.07 2.67
C THR A 269 0.21 6.90 2.49
N PHE A 270 0.46 6.13 3.56
CA PHE A 270 1.30 4.94 3.52
C PHE A 270 0.75 3.90 2.54
N VAL A 271 -0.55 3.57 2.62
CA VAL A 271 -1.19 2.61 1.71
C VAL A 271 -1.05 3.06 0.24
N ASP A 272 -1.35 4.34 -0.05
CA ASP A 272 -1.23 4.89 -1.40
C ASP A 272 0.23 4.85 -1.90
N ASN A 273 1.19 5.14 -1.01
CA ASN A 273 2.61 5.08 -1.32
C ASN A 273 3.09 3.67 -1.57
N VAL A 274 2.66 2.67 -0.78
CA VAL A 274 3.01 1.27 -1.05
C VAL A 274 2.46 0.85 -2.41
N CYS A 275 1.18 1.10 -2.71
CA CYS A 275 0.61 0.76 -4.00
C CYS A 275 1.36 1.43 -5.17
N ARG A 276 1.62 2.74 -5.10
CA ARG A 276 2.22 3.48 -6.22
C ARG A 276 3.74 3.34 -6.33
N GLN A 277 4.44 3.38 -5.21
CA GLN A 277 5.91 3.48 -5.18
C GLN A 277 6.59 2.12 -5.05
N VAL A 278 5.93 1.14 -4.45
CA VAL A 278 6.46 -0.22 -4.31
C VAL A 278 5.90 -1.11 -5.41
N ILE A 279 4.58 -1.29 -5.46
CA ILE A 279 3.93 -2.24 -6.38
C ILE A 279 3.99 -1.75 -7.82
N GLU A 280 3.40 -0.58 -8.12
CA GLU A 280 3.33 -0.09 -9.49
C GLU A 280 4.72 0.17 -10.08
N ARG A 281 5.61 0.83 -9.34
CA ARG A 281 6.93 1.24 -9.86
C ARG A 281 7.87 0.07 -10.11
N TYR A 282 7.97 -0.86 -9.17
CA TYR A 282 9.00 -1.91 -9.22
C TYR A 282 8.47 -3.25 -9.70
N ILE A 283 7.19 -3.55 -9.49
CA ILE A 283 6.62 -4.84 -9.90
C ILE A 283 5.90 -4.66 -11.24
N VAL A 284 4.80 -3.91 -11.28
CA VAL A 284 3.89 -3.85 -12.44
C VAL A 284 4.54 -3.17 -13.65
N ALA A 285 5.03 -1.94 -13.49
CA ALA A 285 5.61 -1.17 -14.60
C ALA A 285 6.86 -1.83 -15.21
N LYS A 286 7.60 -2.60 -14.42
CA LYS A 286 8.81 -3.30 -14.89
C LYS A 286 8.49 -4.51 -15.77
N LEU A 287 7.28 -5.08 -15.68
CA LEU A 287 6.87 -6.24 -16.50
C LEU A 287 6.98 -5.98 -18.00
N LEU A 288 6.73 -4.76 -18.45
CA LEU A 288 6.84 -4.41 -19.87
C LEU A 288 8.27 -4.54 -20.42
N THR A 289 9.27 -4.58 -19.53
CA THR A 289 10.70 -4.62 -19.87
C THR A 289 11.39 -5.93 -19.51
N ILE A 290 10.71 -6.89 -18.84
CA ILE A 290 11.35 -8.14 -18.39
C ILE A 290 11.79 -9.03 -19.55
N PHE A 291 11.08 -8.95 -20.69
CA PHE A 291 11.36 -9.75 -21.88
C PHE A 291 10.89 -9.03 -23.16
N GLY A 292 11.57 -7.93 -23.49
CA GLY A 292 11.26 -7.10 -24.67
C GLY A 292 12.28 -7.25 -25.80
N LEU A 293 11.99 -6.62 -26.95
CA LEU A 293 12.86 -6.64 -28.14
C LEU A 293 14.29 -6.18 -27.84
N VAL A 294 14.47 -5.17 -26.99
CA VAL A 294 15.80 -4.67 -26.60
C VAL A 294 16.62 -5.77 -25.93
N THR A 295 15.99 -6.56 -25.04
CA THR A 295 16.62 -7.70 -24.36
C THR A 295 17.05 -8.77 -25.37
N VAL A 296 16.16 -9.15 -26.29
CA VAL A 296 16.47 -10.17 -27.31
C VAL A 296 17.54 -9.70 -28.29
N SER A 297 17.54 -8.42 -28.64
CA SER A 297 18.54 -7.83 -29.54
C SER A 297 19.93 -7.80 -28.91
N GLY A 298 20.01 -7.68 -27.58
CA GLY A 298 21.26 -7.69 -26.83
C GLY A 298 21.88 -9.08 -26.58
N PHE A 299 21.19 -10.17 -26.91
CA PHE A 299 21.73 -11.53 -26.68
C PHE A 299 22.94 -11.83 -27.56
N SER A 300 23.98 -12.42 -26.95
CA SER A 300 25.13 -13.02 -27.64
C SER A 300 24.73 -14.29 -28.41
N GLU A 301 25.59 -14.79 -29.30
CA GLU A 301 25.30 -16.07 -29.98
C GLU A 301 25.22 -17.23 -28.99
N GLU A 302 26.09 -17.25 -27.97
CA GLU A 302 26.03 -18.25 -26.90
C GLU A 302 24.69 -18.17 -26.14
N ASP A 303 24.23 -16.97 -25.80
CA ASP A 303 22.93 -16.79 -25.14
C ASP A 303 21.77 -17.31 -25.99
N LEU A 304 21.81 -17.06 -27.30
CA LEU A 304 20.78 -17.53 -28.22
C LEU A 304 20.72 -19.06 -28.26
N TYR A 305 21.87 -19.73 -28.37
CA TYR A 305 21.91 -21.19 -28.33
C TYR A 305 21.44 -21.75 -26.98
N HIS A 306 21.89 -21.16 -25.87
CA HIS A 306 21.43 -21.57 -24.54
C HIS A 306 19.93 -21.36 -24.33
N LEU A 307 19.32 -20.39 -25.01
CA LEU A 307 17.90 -20.11 -24.87
C LEU A 307 17.03 -21.01 -25.74
N ALA A 308 17.44 -21.31 -26.97
CA ALA A 308 16.54 -21.89 -27.96
C ALA A 308 17.20 -22.79 -29.02
N ALA A 309 18.39 -23.34 -28.76
CA ALA A 309 18.96 -24.39 -29.60
C ALA A 309 18.12 -25.68 -29.54
N GLU A 310 18.00 -26.36 -30.67
CA GLU A 310 17.32 -27.66 -30.76
C GLU A 310 18.29 -28.80 -30.41
N SER A 311 17.79 -29.93 -29.88
CA SER A 311 18.61 -31.03 -29.33
C SER A 311 19.78 -31.53 -30.20
N PRO A 312 19.72 -31.55 -31.55
CA PRO A 312 20.87 -31.93 -32.39
C PRO A 312 22.02 -30.92 -32.37
N GLN A 313 21.76 -29.66 -32.00
CA GLN A 313 22.73 -28.55 -32.03
C GLN A 313 23.52 -28.45 -30.72
N LEU A 314 22.94 -28.89 -29.61
CA LEU A 314 23.64 -29.04 -28.32
C LEU A 314 24.82 -30.02 -28.41
N ASN A 315 24.72 -31.06 -29.24
CA ASN A 315 25.79 -32.04 -29.46
C ASN A 315 26.95 -31.56 -30.36
N ARG A 316 26.88 -30.36 -30.92
CA ARG A 316 27.94 -29.80 -31.80
C ARG A 316 28.83 -28.77 -31.12
N TYR A 317 28.44 -28.30 -29.94
CA TYR A 317 29.11 -27.22 -29.20
C TYR A 317 29.55 -27.62 -27.78
N PHE A 318 29.24 -28.86 -27.36
CA PHE A 318 29.78 -29.53 -26.16
C PHE A 318 30.50 -30.81 -26.58
#